data_AF-A0A431JT94-F1
#
_entry.id   AF-A0A431JT94-F1
#
_cell.length_a   1.000
_cell.length_b   1.000
_cell.length_c   1.000
_cell.angle_alpha   90.00
_cell.angle_beta   90.00
_cell.angle_gamma   90.00
#
_symmetry.space_group_name_H-M   'P 1'
#
loop_
_entity.id
_entity.type
_entity.pdbx_description
1 polymer ?
#
loop_
_entity_poly.entity_id
_entity_poly.type
_entity_poly.pdbx_seq_one_letter_code
_entity_poly.pdbx_strand_id
1 'polypeptide(L)'
;MDEQEPTPIDPIATQADRLEKALAELEARKKAAAELAAKSAPQLERLNALQAKLEALPQNERREVLNALGLHKKSAAPVITPLKGGGFVGRPAPQKRPARWALWLKIPRVELWQAVLLSLAIEPDDFLRDEACGRVPDAPMSMSFCRLPDEYFSRREDCMRALSTEGPIRPQGPLYAGILRSTRCPVLLAEVAAFLASFGATVPTEMQAMPAASESEEPDQSGSAEMAPVQRWQAQDRAILNAIEALGLKARALPRTQAGKPGAKMEIRRALKDHPLFVGEKVFDKAWERLRAAGDVGDASSPALG
;
A
#
# COMPACT_ATOMS: atom_id res chain seq x y z
N MET A 1 59.72 11.25 -29.44
CA MET A 1 58.50 11.44 -28.64
C MET A 1 57.98 10.05 -28.40
N ASP A 2 58.34 9.45 -27.26
CA ASP A 2 57.91 8.09 -26.92
C ASP A 2 56.43 8.13 -26.56
N GLU A 3 55.61 7.54 -27.42
CA GLU A 3 54.21 7.28 -27.14
C GLU A 3 54.15 6.15 -26.12
N GLN A 4 54.05 6.49 -24.84
CA GLN A 4 53.76 5.51 -23.79
C GLN A 4 52.34 4.97 -24.00
N GLU A 5 52.25 3.68 -24.32
CA GLU A 5 50.98 2.97 -24.43
C GLU A 5 50.22 3.03 -23.09
N PRO A 6 48.91 3.34 -23.11
CA PRO A 6 48.11 3.43 -21.89
C PRO A 6 48.04 2.06 -21.21
N THR A 7 48.51 1.99 -19.97
CA THR A 7 48.42 0.77 -19.15
C THR A 7 46.96 0.34 -18.99
N PRO A 8 46.63 -0.95 -19.19
CA PRO A 8 45.27 -1.45 -19.06
C PRO A 8 44.77 -1.26 -17.63
N ILE A 9 43.70 -0.49 -17.48
CA ILE A 9 43.06 -0.23 -16.19
C ILE A 9 42.23 -1.46 -15.83
N ASP A 10 42.53 -2.11 -14.70
CA ASP A 10 41.71 -3.19 -14.16
C ASP A 10 40.38 -2.61 -13.64
N PRO A 11 39.23 -2.97 -14.26
CA PRO A 11 37.94 -2.44 -13.86
C PRO A 11 37.54 -2.86 -12.44
N ILE A 12 38.05 -3.98 -11.94
CA ILE A 12 37.72 -4.50 -10.61
C ILE A 12 38.44 -3.68 -9.54
N ALA A 13 39.73 -3.39 -9.73
CA ALA A 13 40.50 -2.52 -8.83
C ALA A 13 39.85 -1.13 -8.74
N THR A 14 39.42 -0.58 -9.88
CA THR A 14 38.73 0.72 -9.95
C THR A 14 37.40 0.73 -9.17
N GLN A 15 36.68 -0.39 -9.12
CA GLN A 15 35.43 -0.50 -8.37
C GLN A 15 35.67 -0.60 -6.86
N ALA A 16 36.69 -1.34 -6.44
CA ALA A 16 37.07 -1.45 -5.03
C ALA A 16 37.43 -0.07 -4.45
N ASP A 17 38.28 0.69 -5.14
CA ASP A 17 38.69 2.05 -4.71
C ASP A 17 37.50 3.00 -4.55
N ARG A 18 36.51 2.89 -5.45
CA ARG A 18 35.27 3.69 -5.37
C ARG A 18 34.44 3.34 -4.13
N LEU A 19 34.35 2.05 -3.79
CA LEU A 19 33.62 1.59 -2.61
C LEU A 19 34.32 2.03 -1.33
N GLU A 20 35.64 1.89 -1.25
CA GLU A 20 36.42 2.34 -0.09
C GLU A 20 36.28 3.85 0.12
N LYS A 21 36.37 4.65 -0.95
CA LYS A 21 36.15 6.08 -0.88
C LYS A 21 34.73 6.43 -0.40
N ALA A 22 33.71 5.73 -0.92
CA ALA A 22 32.32 5.96 -0.51
C ALA A 22 32.08 5.62 0.97
N LEU A 23 32.71 4.55 1.49
CA LEU A 23 32.64 4.18 2.89
C LEU A 23 33.31 5.24 3.79
N ALA A 24 34.51 5.70 3.42
CA ALA A 24 35.22 6.76 4.13
C ALA A 24 34.43 8.07 4.18
N GLU A 25 33.79 8.47 3.07
CA GLU A 25 32.92 9.64 3.03
C GLU A 25 31.69 9.50 3.94
N LEU A 26 31.08 8.30 3.99
CA LEU A 26 29.94 8.01 4.86
C LEU A 26 30.32 8.08 6.34
N GLU A 27 31.48 7.52 6.71
CA GLU A 27 32.00 7.60 8.08
C GLU A 27 32.31 9.03 8.50
N ALA A 28 32.94 9.82 7.62
CA ALA A 28 33.21 11.23 7.87
C ALA A 28 31.91 12.02 8.10
N ARG A 29 30.86 11.76 7.30
CA ARG A 29 29.53 12.36 7.50
C ARG A 29 28.89 11.95 8.83
N LYS A 30 28.99 10.68 9.21
CA LYS A 30 28.48 10.19 10.50
C LYS A 30 29.20 10.87 11.67
N LYS A 31 30.52 11.00 11.60
CA LYS A 31 31.31 11.68 12.64
C LYS A 31 30.93 13.16 12.75
N ALA A 32 30.81 13.88 11.62
CA ALA A 32 30.39 15.27 11.60
C ALA A 32 28.96 15.45 12.18
N ALA A 33 28.04 14.53 11.86
CA ALA A 33 26.69 14.54 12.42
C ALA A 33 26.70 14.29 13.94
N ALA A 34 27.52 13.35 14.42
CA ALA A 34 27.67 13.07 15.85
C ALA A 34 28.25 14.27 16.61
N GLU A 35 29.25 14.96 16.05
CA GLU A 35 29.80 16.18 16.65
C GLU A 35 28.78 17.32 16.69
N LEU A 36 27.96 17.48 15.65
CA LEU A 36 26.89 18.49 15.62
C LEU A 36 25.79 18.16 16.64
N ALA A 37 25.44 16.88 16.78
CA ALA A 37 24.50 16.40 17.80
C ALA A 37 25.04 16.63 19.22
N ALA A 38 26.32 16.36 19.46
CA ALA A 38 26.96 16.62 20.75
C ALA A 38 26.95 18.12 21.10
N LYS A 39 27.16 19.00 20.10
CA LYS A 39 27.09 20.46 20.27
C LYS A 39 25.67 20.97 20.56
N SER A 40 24.63 20.34 20.01
CA SER A 40 23.23 20.74 20.20
C SER A 40 22.55 20.10 21.41
N ALA A 41 23.10 19.02 21.96
CA ALA A 41 22.59 18.32 23.16
C ALA A 41 22.21 19.26 24.33
N PRO A 42 23.08 20.18 24.81
CA PRO A 42 22.73 21.04 25.94
C PRO A 42 21.61 22.04 25.61
N GLN A 43 21.48 22.45 24.34
CA GLN A 43 20.38 23.32 23.92
C GLN A 43 19.05 22.58 23.91
N LEU A 44 19.06 21.31 23.50
CA LEU A 44 17.89 20.44 23.51
C LEU A 44 17.42 20.13 24.94
N GLU A 45 18.35 19.84 25.86
CA GLU A 45 18.05 19.70 27.28
C GLU A 45 17.44 20.97 27.87
N ARG A 46 18.02 22.14 27.56
CA ARG A 46 17.48 23.44 27.98
C ARG A 46 16.08 23.68 27.42
N LEU A 47 15.83 23.33 26.16
CA LEU A 47 14.52 23.46 25.52
C LEU A 47 13.49 22.57 26.21
N ASN A 48 13.81 21.29 26.44
CA ASN A 48 12.93 20.35 27.14
C ASN A 48 12.62 20.82 28.57
N ALA A 49 13.60 21.33 29.29
CA ALA A 49 13.39 21.88 30.63
C ALA A 49 12.47 23.12 30.62
N LEU A 50 12.61 24.00 29.62
CA LEU A 50 11.71 25.15 29.45
C LEU A 50 10.30 24.71 29.05
N GLN A 51 10.18 23.68 28.20
CA GLN A 51 8.88 23.12 27.83
C GLN A 51 8.17 22.50 29.03
N ALA A 52 8.87 21.73 29.86
CA ALA A 52 8.32 21.17 31.09
C ALA A 52 7.85 22.28 32.06
N LYS A 53 8.62 23.36 32.21
CA LYS A 53 8.21 24.54 32.99
C LYS A 53 6.96 25.20 32.40
N LEU A 54 6.91 25.38 31.09
CA LEU A 54 5.74 25.93 30.39
C LEU A 54 4.50 25.05 30.58
N GLU A 55 4.68 23.72 30.58
CA GLU A 55 3.63 22.71 30.79
C GLU A 55 3.13 22.63 32.24
N ALA A 56 3.93 23.04 33.21
CA ALA A 56 3.53 23.15 34.62
C ALA A 56 2.73 24.43 34.93
N LEU A 57 2.83 25.48 34.10
CA LEU A 57 2.08 26.72 34.30
C LEU A 57 0.58 26.54 34.03
N PRO A 58 -0.29 27.26 34.78
CA PRO A 58 -1.70 27.45 34.45
C PRO A 58 -1.92 27.91 33.00
N GLN A 59 -3.07 27.55 32.41
CA GLN A 59 -3.33 27.77 30.98
C GLN A 59 -3.30 29.26 30.58
N ASN A 60 -3.76 30.16 31.45
CA ASN A 60 -3.70 31.61 31.24
C ASN A 60 -2.25 32.11 31.19
N GLU A 61 -1.42 31.74 32.16
CA GLU A 61 0.00 32.14 32.22
C GLU A 61 0.79 31.57 31.04
N ARG A 62 0.55 30.30 30.68
CA ARG A 62 1.13 29.68 29.47
C ARG A 62 0.79 30.49 28.21
N ARG A 63 -0.45 30.96 28.08
CA ARG A 63 -0.92 31.74 26.93
C ARG A 63 -0.22 33.10 26.87
N GLU A 64 -0.03 33.77 28.01
CA GLU A 64 0.71 35.04 28.09
C GLU A 64 2.16 34.86 27.64
N VAL A 65 2.86 33.84 28.14
CA VAL A 65 4.25 33.54 27.73
C VAL A 65 4.33 33.23 26.23
N LEU A 66 3.44 32.41 25.69
CA LEU A 66 3.42 32.09 24.25
C LEU A 66 3.07 33.30 23.38
N ASN A 67 2.19 34.18 23.85
CA ASN A 67 1.83 35.40 23.15
C ASN A 67 2.98 36.41 23.14
N ALA A 68 3.70 36.57 24.25
CA ALA A 68 4.89 37.42 24.34
C ALA A 68 6.00 36.97 23.37
N LEU A 69 6.10 35.66 23.10
CA LEU A 69 7.02 35.08 22.10
C LEU A 69 6.48 35.12 20.66
N GLY A 70 5.29 35.68 20.42
CA GLY A 70 4.66 35.73 19.10
C GLY A 70 4.11 34.39 18.60
N LEU A 71 4.07 33.35 19.45
CA LEU A 71 3.65 31.97 19.12
C LEU A 71 2.13 31.75 19.30
N HIS A 72 1.31 32.71 18.85
CA HIS A 72 -0.15 32.72 19.00
C HIS A 72 -0.86 31.49 18.36
N LYS A 73 -0.26 30.88 17.33
CA LYS A 73 -0.80 29.66 16.70
C LYS A 73 -0.71 28.42 17.60
N LYS A 74 0.27 28.37 18.51
CA LYS A 74 0.44 27.27 19.48
C LYS A 74 -0.41 27.50 20.75
N SER A 75 -0.77 28.74 21.05
CA SER A 75 -1.60 29.09 22.22
C SER A 75 -3.10 29.02 21.97
N ALA A 76 -3.51 28.90 20.70
CA ALA A 76 -4.87 28.53 20.35
C ALA A 76 -5.11 27.08 20.79
N ALA A 77 -5.56 26.90 22.05
CA ALA A 77 -6.31 25.70 22.40
C ALA A 77 -7.34 25.50 21.28
N PRO A 78 -7.45 24.30 20.69
CA PRO A 78 -8.42 24.05 19.64
C PRO A 78 -9.74 24.58 20.18
N VAL A 79 -10.35 25.52 19.46
CA VAL A 79 -11.64 26.08 19.85
C VAL A 79 -12.55 24.86 19.93
N ILE A 80 -12.83 24.42 21.15
CA ILE A 80 -13.81 23.38 21.40
C ILE A 80 -15.10 24.10 21.11
N THR A 81 -15.51 24.11 19.85
CA THR A 81 -16.86 24.46 19.46
C THR A 81 -17.71 23.57 20.34
N PRO A 82 -18.49 24.12 21.30
CA PRO A 82 -19.32 23.29 22.15
C PRO A 82 -20.17 22.46 21.20
N LEU A 83 -19.91 21.15 21.17
CA LEU A 83 -20.64 20.21 20.34
C LEU A 83 -22.11 20.40 20.72
N LYS A 84 -22.85 21.11 19.86
CA LYS A 84 -24.29 21.28 19.97
C LYS A 84 -24.84 19.88 20.18
N GLY A 85 -25.44 19.63 21.35
CA GLY A 85 -25.67 18.33 21.95
C GLY A 85 -26.52 17.34 21.15
N GLY A 86 -26.00 16.86 20.02
CA GLY A 86 -26.29 15.52 19.54
C GLY A 86 -25.47 14.59 20.41
N GLY A 87 -26.10 13.97 21.42
CA GLY A 87 -25.43 13.01 22.29
C GLY A 87 -24.67 12.02 21.42
N PHE A 88 -23.34 12.05 21.49
CA PHE A 88 -22.50 11.05 20.88
C PHE A 88 -22.76 9.78 21.68
N VAL A 89 -23.79 9.02 21.25
CA VAL A 89 -23.97 7.64 21.69
C VAL A 89 -22.72 6.96 21.16
N GLY A 90 -21.73 6.78 22.04
CA GLY A 90 -20.47 6.16 21.69
C GLY A 90 -20.79 4.89 20.94
N ARG A 91 -20.38 4.81 19.68
CA ARG A 91 -20.61 3.61 18.87
C ARG A 91 -20.04 2.47 19.71
N PRO A 92 -20.85 1.49 20.13
CA PRO A 92 -20.37 0.42 20.99
C PRO A 92 -19.15 -0.18 20.30
N ALA A 93 -18.09 -0.40 21.08
CA ALA A 93 -16.85 -0.97 20.57
C ALA A 93 -17.22 -2.20 19.71
N PRO A 94 -16.64 -2.35 18.50
CA PRO A 94 -16.95 -3.47 17.64
C PRO A 94 -16.76 -4.77 18.44
N GLN A 95 -17.84 -5.47 18.71
CA GLN A 95 -17.75 -6.75 19.42
C GLN A 95 -17.00 -7.72 18.51
N LYS A 96 -15.99 -8.40 19.06
CA LYS A 96 -15.25 -9.46 18.35
C LYS A 96 -16.25 -10.53 17.94
N ARG A 97 -16.52 -10.64 16.63
CA ARG A 97 -17.41 -11.66 16.09
C ARG A 97 -16.65 -12.95 15.89
N PRO A 98 -17.23 -14.12 16.21
CA PRO A 98 -16.64 -15.40 15.88
C PRO A 98 -16.51 -15.52 14.35
N ALA A 99 -15.44 -16.18 13.90
CA ALA A 99 -15.18 -16.39 12.48
C ALA A 99 -16.33 -17.15 11.79
N ARG A 100 -16.74 -16.68 10.61
CA ARG A 100 -17.82 -17.28 9.82
C ARG A 100 -17.28 -18.40 8.93
N TRP A 101 -16.86 -19.51 9.52
CA TRP A 101 -16.15 -20.60 8.83
C TRP A 101 -16.85 -21.10 7.55
N ALA A 102 -18.18 -21.16 7.52
CA ALA A 102 -18.93 -21.57 6.32
C ALA A 102 -18.66 -20.70 5.07
N LEU A 103 -18.25 -19.43 5.25
CA LEU A 103 -17.82 -18.55 4.16
C LEU A 103 -16.34 -18.78 3.83
N TRP A 104 -15.47 -18.84 4.84
CA TRP A 104 -14.02 -18.95 4.65
C TRP A 104 -13.60 -20.29 4.06
N LEU A 105 -14.32 -21.39 4.35
CA LEU A 105 -14.11 -22.68 3.71
C LEU A 105 -14.36 -22.65 2.19
N LYS A 106 -15.12 -21.68 1.68
CA LYS A 106 -15.36 -21.49 0.24
C LYS A 106 -14.32 -20.59 -0.44
N ILE A 107 -13.44 -19.95 0.35
CA ILE A 107 -12.46 -18.96 -0.12
C ILE A 107 -11.08 -19.41 0.37
N PRO A 108 -10.45 -20.39 -0.31
CA PRO A 108 -9.18 -20.94 0.14
C PRO A 108 -8.01 -19.95 0.05
N ARG A 109 -8.14 -18.93 -0.81
CA ARG A 109 -7.14 -17.88 -1.03
C ARG A 109 -7.54 -16.61 -0.29
N VAL A 110 -6.74 -16.23 0.70
CA VAL A 110 -6.98 -15.07 1.57
C VAL A 110 -5.71 -14.24 1.71
N GLU A 111 -5.81 -13.01 2.21
CA GLU A 111 -4.61 -12.24 2.57
C GLU A 111 -3.98 -12.78 3.87
N LEU A 112 -2.65 -12.72 3.99
CA LEU A 112 -1.93 -13.28 5.14
C LEU A 112 -2.48 -12.81 6.49
N TRP A 113 -2.75 -11.51 6.65
CA TRP A 113 -3.32 -10.97 7.89
C TRP A 113 -4.68 -11.59 8.24
N GLN A 114 -5.51 -11.90 7.23
CA GLN A 114 -6.80 -12.56 7.43
C GLN A 114 -6.61 -13.99 7.90
N ALA A 115 -5.68 -14.73 7.30
CA ALA A 115 -5.35 -16.09 7.71
C ALA A 115 -4.89 -16.16 9.18
N VAL A 116 -4.06 -15.20 9.61
CA VAL A 116 -3.58 -15.12 10.99
C VAL A 116 -4.73 -14.79 11.96
N LEU A 117 -5.65 -13.87 11.62
CA LEU A 117 -6.85 -13.62 12.44
C LEU A 117 -7.76 -14.84 12.55
N LEU A 118 -7.97 -15.54 11.44
CA LEU A 118 -8.76 -16.77 11.40
C LEU A 118 -8.13 -17.87 12.27
N SER A 119 -6.79 -17.94 12.34
CA SER A 119 -6.10 -18.85 13.26
C SER A 119 -6.37 -18.57 14.74
N LEU A 120 -6.88 -17.39 15.08
CA LEU A 120 -7.31 -16.99 16.43
C LEU A 120 -8.84 -17.02 16.59
N ALA A 121 -9.57 -17.58 15.62
CA ALA A 121 -11.03 -17.58 15.55
C ALA A 121 -11.66 -16.16 15.54
N ILE A 122 -10.93 -15.15 15.07
CA ILE A 122 -11.40 -13.77 14.93
C ILE A 122 -11.84 -13.55 13.48
N GLU A 123 -13.07 -13.06 13.28
CA GLU A 123 -13.55 -12.70 11.93
C GLU A 123 -12.75 -11.51 11.38
N PRO A 124 -12.08 -11.65 10.21
CA PRO A 124 -11.45 -10.53 9.53
C PRO A 124 -12.51 -9.52 9.09
N ASP A 125 -12.39 -8.28 9.55
CA ASP A 125 -13.27 -7.17 9.17
C ASP A 125 -12.42 -6.01 8.62
N ASP A 126 -13.01 -5.18 7.77
CA ASP A 126 -12.36 -3.99 7.21
C ASP A 126 -11.92 -3.02 8.33
N PHE A 127 -12.63 -2.98 9.45
CA PHE A 127 -12.24 -2.20 10.63
C PHE A 127 -10.95 -2.69 11.29
N LEU A 128 -10.63 -3.98 11.17
CA LEU A 128 -9.39 -4.55 11.68
C LEU A 128 -8.25 -4.44 10.66
N ARG A 129 -8.54 -4.18 9.38
CA ARG A 129 -7.54 -4.19 8.31
C ARG A 129 -6.38 -3.23 8.60
N ASP A 130 -6.68 -2.00 9.03
CA ASP A 130 -5.65 -0.98 9.27
C ASP A 130 -4.76 -1.33 10.47
N GLU A 131 -5.33 -1.95 11.50
CA GLU A 131 -4.59 -2.44 12.67
C GLU A 131 -3.80 -3.73 12.35
N ALA A 132 -4.40 -4.63 11.59
CA ALA A 132 -3.83 -5.93 11.25
C ALA A 132 -2.69 -5.81 10.23
N CYS A 133 -2.85 -4.92 9.24
CA CYS A 133 -1.83 -4.61 8.23
C CYS A 133 -0.86 -3.52 8.66
N GLY A 134 -1.24 -2.70 9.65
CA GLY A 134 -0.45 -1.58 10.13
C GLY A 134 0.31 -1.87 11.43
N ARG A 135 1.28 -0.98 11.68
CA ARG A 135 2.11 -0.75 12.87
C ARG A 135 2.81 -1.93 13.58
N VAL A 136 3.98 -1.54 14.08
CA VAL A 136 4.83 -2.22 15.06
C VAL A 136 4.18 -2.04 16.44
N PRO A 137 4.24 -3.02 17.35
CA PRO A 137 3.63 -2.96 18.69
C PRO A 137 3.91 -1.69 19.52
N ASP A 138 4.97 -0.93 19.23
CA ASP A 138 5.43 0.21 20.06
C ASP A 138 4.92 1.61 19.65
N ALA A 139 4.08 1.72 18.62
CA ALA A 139 3.68 3.03 18.15
C ALA A 139 2.66 3.69 19.13
N PRO A 140 2.89 4.95 19.56
CA PRO A 140 2.08 5.59 20.60
C PRO A 140 0.59 5.61 20.22
N MET A 141 -0.23 5.14 21.18
CA MET A 141 -1.67 4.89 21.09
C MET A 141 -2.43 6.07 20.50
N SER A 142 -2.77 5.99 19.21
CA SER A 142 -3.81 6.84 18.63
C SER A 142 -5.12 6.08 18.62
N MET A 143 -5.87 6.18 19.73
CA MET A 143 -7.33 5.99 19.88
C MET A 143 -8.01 4.96 18.95
N SER A 144 -7.39 3.81 18.72
CA SER A 144 -8.01 2.71 17.97
C SER A 144 -8.72 1.80 18.98
N PHE A 145 -10.03 1.66 18.81
CA PHE A 145 -10.94 1.01 19.76
C PHE A 145 -10.89 -0.53 19.73
N CYS A 146 -10.09 -1.10 18.85
CA CYS A 146 -9.82 -2.53 18.80
C CYS A 146 -8.34 -2.71 19.14
N ARG A 147 -8.05 -3.65 20.05
CA ARG A 147 -6.70 -4.14 20.30
C ARG A 147 -6.69 -5.61 19.92
N LEU A 148 -5.96 -5.93 18.86
CA LEU A 148 -5.65 -7.31 18.50
C LEU A 148 -4.84 -7.97 19.62
N PRO A 149 -5.02 -9.26 19.89
CA PRO A 149 -4.21 -9.97 20.89
C PRO A 149 -2.72 -9.91 20.54
N ASP A 150 -1.83 -9.86 21.52
CA ASP A 150 -0.38 -9.86 21.27
C ASP A 150 0.06 -11.11 20.46
N GLU A 151 -0.65 -12.23 20.64
CA GLU A 151 -0.47 -13.47 19.89
C GLU A 151 -0.66 -13.28 18.37
N TYR A 152 -1.54 -12.38 17.93
CA TYR A 152 -1.71 -12.06 16.51
C TYR A 152 -0.41 -11.56 15.90
N PHE A 153 0.29 -10.65 16.60
CA PHE A 153 1.51 -10.04 16.08
C PHE A 153 2.66 -11.05 15.99
N SER A 154 2.81 -11.92 17.01
CA SER A 154 3.80 -13.00 16.95
C SER A 154 3.52 -13.96 15.80
N ARG A 155 2.27 -14.49 15.69
CA ARG A 155 1.90 -15.41 14.60
C ARG A 155 2.07 -14.77 13.23
N ARG A 156 1.75 -13.48 13.09
CA ARG A 156 1.93 -12.71 11.85
C ARG A 156 3.39 -12.63 11.46
N GLU A 157 4.28 -12.30 12.39
CA GLU A 157 5.72 -12.24 12.12
C GLU A 157 6.29 -13.60 11.73
N ASP A 158 5.89 -14.66 12.42
CA ASP A 158 6.36 -16.01 12.10
C ASP A 158 5.90 -16.46 10.71
N CYS A 159 4.63 -16.22 10.36
CA CYS A 159 4.13 -16.52 9.03
C CYS A 159 4.80 -15.65 7.95
N MET A 160 5.11 -14.38 8.25
CA MET A 160 5.86 -13.51 7.33
C MET A 160 7.29 -14.00 7.09
N ARG A 161 7.98 -14.53 8.11
CA ARG A 161 9.31 -15.14 7.93
C ARG A 161 9.25 -16.43 7.11
N ALA A 162 8.12 -17.13 7.16
CA ALA A 162 7.88 -18.37 6.43
C ALA A 162 7.38 -18.17 4.99
N LEU A 163 7.02 -16.95 4.60
CA LEU A 163 6.65 -16.60 3.23
C LEU A 163 7.83 -16.76 2.28
N SER A 164 7.74 -17.72 1.36
CA SER A 164 8.73 -17.95 0.30
C SER A 164 8.07 -18.65 -0.88
N THR A 165 8.64 -18.51 -2.07
CA THR A 165 8.16 -19.22 -3.28
C THR A 165 8.27 -20.74 -3.15
N GLU A 166 9.23 -21.21 -2.36
CA GLU A 166 9.48 -22.62 -2.07
C GLU A 166 9.22 -22.96 -0.59
N GLY A 167 8.65 -22.00 0.16
CA GLY A 167 8.42 -22.11 1.59
C GLY A 167 7.16 -22.89 1.95
N PRO A 168 6.91 -23.05 3.26
CA PRO A 168 5.68 -23.67 3.76
C PRO A 168 4.43 -22.81 3.51
N ILE A 169 4.60 -21.49 3.32
CA ILE A 169 3.52 -20.57 2.93
C ILE A 169 3.91 -19.93 1.60
N ARG A 170 3.15 -20.26 0.55
CA ARG A 170 3.45 -19.81 -0.82
C ARG A 170 2.57 -18.61 -1.19
N PRO A 171 3.16 -17.53 -1.76
CA PRO A 171 2.38 -16.41 -2.25
C PRO A 171 1.51 -16.82 -3.45
N GLN A 172 0.21 -16.62 -3.33
CA GLN A 172 -0.79 -16.91 -4.36
C GLN A 172 -1.03 -15.64 -5.19
N GLY A 173 -0.26 -15.37 -6.23
CA GLY A 173 -0.48 -14.19 -7.09
C GLY A 173 0.74 -13.73 -7.87
N PRO A 174 0.63 -12.63 -8.64
CA PRO A 174 1.78 -12.08 -9.36
C PRO A 174 2.85 -11.62 -8.36
N LEU A 175 4.06 -12.17 -8.51
CA LEU A 175 5.19 -11.82 -7.66
C LEU A 175 5.72 -10.44 -8.07
N TYR A 176 5.73 -9.50 -7.12
CA TYR A 176 6.34 -8.19 -7.29
C TYR A 176 7.32 -7.89 -6.14
N ALA A 177 8.24 -6.96 -6.37
CA ALA A 177 9.23 -6.58 -5.37
C ALA A 177 8.55 -6.13 -4.07
N GLY A 178 8.84 -6.83 -2.97
CA GLY A 178 8.27 -6.56 -1.65
C GLY A 178 7.02 -7.37 -1.27
N ILE A 179 6.46 -8.19 -2.16
CA ILE A 179 5.27 -9.01 -1.84
C ILE A 179 5.51 -9.95 -0.64
N LEU A 180 6.71 -10.52 -0.52
CA LEU A 180 7.09 -11.42 0.58
C LEU A 180 7.20 -10.71 1.94
N ARG A 181 7.21 -9.37 1.96
CA ARG A 181 7.21 -8.55 3.18
C ARG A 181 5.84 -7.93 3.46
N SER A 182 4.84 -8.22 2.64
CA SER A 182 3.50 -7.64 2.73
C SER A 182 2.58 -8.54 3.54
N THR A 183 1.93 -7.98 4.57
CA THR A 183 0.83 -8.66 5.29
C THR A 183 -0.40 -8.86 4.42
N ARG A 184 -0.47 -8.17 3.27
CA ARG A 184 -1.51 -8.32 2.24
C ARG A 184 -1.11 -9.31 1.15
N CYS A 185 -0.04 -10.08 1.38
CA CYS A 185 0.31 -11.16 0.47
C CYS A 185 -0.84 -12.18 0.44
N PRO A 186 -1.44 -12.45 -0.73
CA PRO A 186 -2.42 -13.52 -0.88
C PRO A 186 -1.73 -14.87 -0.64
N VAL A 187 -2.34 -15.75 0.15
CA VAL A 187 -1.82 -17.06 0.57
C VAL A 187 -2.96 -18.08 0.60
N LEU A 188 -2.62 -19.38 0.65
CA LEU A 188 -3.62 -20.42 0.91
C LEU A 188 -3.85 -20.55 2.42
N LEU A 189 -5.10 -20.50 2.83
CA LEU A 189 -5.47 -20.61 4.25
C LEU A 189 -5.04 -21.97 4.84
N ALA A 190 -5.05 -23.05 4.04
CA ALA A 190 -4.59 -24.38 4.45
C ALA A 190 -3.07 -24.44 4.70
N GLU A 191 -2.25 -23.74 3.90
CA GLU A 191 -0.79 -23.67 4.10
C GLU A 191 -0.45 -22.95 5.41
N VAL A 192 -1.13 -21.84 5.69
CA VAL A 192 -0.96 -21.10 6.95
C VAL A 192 -1.38 -21.96 8.14
N ALA A 193 -2.47 -22.72 8.02
CA ALA A 193 -2.94 -23.63 9.07
C ALA A 193 -1.92 -24.73 9.37
N ALA A 194 -1.42 -25.40 8.32
CA ALA A 194 -0.41 -26.45 8.43
C ALA A 194 0.90 -25.91 9.02
N PHE A 195 1.34 -24.73 8.56
CA PHE A 195 2.50 -24.05 9.11
C PHE A 195 2.34 -23.80 10.61
N LEU A 196 1.26 -23.11 11.03
CA LEU A 196 1.02 -22.80 12.44
C LEU A 196 0.89 -24.05 13.31
N ALA A 197 0.24 -25.10 12.81
CA ALA A 197 0.13 -26.38 13.50
C ALA A 197 1.51 -27.04 13.71
N SER A 198 2.42 -26.95 12.73
CA SER A 198 3.78 -27.52 12.88
C SER A 198 4.63 -26.80 13.93
N PHE A 199 4.29 -25.54 14.24
CA PHE A 199 4.89 -24.75 15.34
C PHE A 199 4.20 -24.95 16.69
N GLY A 200 3.19 -25.84 16.78
CA GLY A 200 2.44 -26.09 18.00
C GLY A 200 1.46 -24.98 18.39
N ALA A 201 1.16 -24.05 17.48
CA ALA A 201 0.14 -23.04 17.73
C ALA A 201 -1.26 -23.67 17.68
N THR A 202 -2.17 -23.23 18.55
CA THR A 202 -3.57 -23.67 18.52
C THR A 202 -4.28 -23.08 17.30
N VAL A 203 -4.65 -23.95 16.36
CA VAL A 203 -5.38 -23.58 15.13
C VAL A 203 -6.79 -24.18 15.19
N PRO A 204 -7.86 -23.42 14.88
CA PRO A 204 -9.22 -23.94 14.83
C PRO A 204 -9.35 -25.16 13.90
N THR A 205 -10.13 -26.15 14.33
CA THR A 205 -10.33 -27.41 13.60
C THR A 205 -10.87 -27.18 12.20
N GLU A 206 -11.73 -26.17 12.01
CA GLU A 206 -12.30 -25.78 10.72
C GLU A 206 -11.21 -25.34 9.74
N MET A 207 -10.17 -24.65 10.22
CA MET A 207 -9.04 -24.21 9.40
C MET A 207 -8.13 -25.39 9.03
N GLN A 208 -7.99 -26.38 9.91
CA GLN A 208 -7.22 -27.61 9.67
C GLN A 208 -7.95 -28.60 8.74
N ALA A 209 -9.28 -28.61 8.79
CA ALA A 209 -10.12 -29.49 7.98
C ALA A 209 -10.17 -29.11 6.51
N MET A 210 -9.60 -27.95 6.13
CA MET A 210 -9.47 -27.64 4.72
C MET A 210 -8.51 -28.61 4.07
N PRO A 211 -8.91 -29.20 2.93
CA PRO A 211 -7.96 -29.92 2.13
C PRO A 211 -6.82 -28.94 1.80
N ALA A 212 -5.60 -29.28 2.21
CA ALA A 212 -4.43 -28.75 1.53
C ALA A 212 -4.69 -29.05 0.07
N ALA A 213 -4.96 -28.02 -0.74
CA ALA A 213 -5.21 -28.16 -2.16
C ALA A 213 -3.90 -28.65 -2.79
N SER A 214 -3.63 -29.94 -2.63
CA SER A 214 -2.50 -30.64 -3.18
C SER A 214 -2.73 -30.65 -4.68
N GLU A 215 -2.02 -29.76 -5.36
CA GLU A 215 -1.50 -29.88 -6.71
C GLU A 215 -1.80 -31.26 -7.33
N SER A 216 -2.92 -31.41 -8.05
CA SER A 216 -3.14 -32.47 -9.05
C SER A 216 -4.51 -32.35 -9.70
N GLU A 217 -4.91 -31.17 -10.16
CA GLU A 217 -5.75 -31.08 -11.36
C GLU A 217 -5.21 -29.91 -12.16
N GLU A 218 -4.34 -30.20 -13.14
CA GLU A 218 -4.13 -29.26 -14.23
C GLU A 218 -5.51 -29.02 -14.85
N PRO A 219 -6.04 -27.79 -14.82
CA PRO A 219 -7.28 -27.51 -15.51
C PRO A 219 -6.95 -27.56 -17.00
N ASP A 220 -7.40 -28.63 -17.64
CA ASP A 220 -7.59 -28.75 -19.07
C ASP A 220 -8.16 -27.41 -19.59
N GLN A 221 -7.37 -26.69 -20.38
CA GLN A 221 -7.58 -25.29 -20.77
C GLN A 221 -8.78 -25.07 -21.73
N SER A 222 -9.76 -25.97 -21.75
CA SER A 222 -10.86 -25.97 -22.72
C SER A 222 -12.26 -25.73 -22.13
N GLY A 223 -12.40 -25.48 -20.83
CA GLY A 223 -13.72 -25.34 -20.19
C GLY A 223 -13.99 -23.93 -19.66
N SER A 224 -14.69 -23.10 -20.44
CA SER A 224 -15.48 -21.94 -19.98
C SER A 224 -14.95 -21.20 -18.75
N ALA A 225 -14.03 -20.26 -18.98
CA ALA A 225 -13.61 -19.30 -17.97
C ALA A 225 -14.83 -18.58 -17.37
N GLU A 226 -15.27 -19.03 -16.20
CA GLU A 226 -16.06 -18.20 -15.30
C GLU A 226 -15.20 -16.97 -15.02
N MET A 227 -15.51 -15.89 -15.74
CA MET A 227 -14.77 -14.64 -15.68
C MET A 227 -14.81 -14.15 -14.24
N ALA A 228 -13.69 -14.30 -13.53
CA ALA A 228 -13.45 -13.61 -12.28
C ALA A 228 -13.91 -12.15 -12.45
N PRO A 229 -14.62 -11.58 -11.48
CA PRO A 229 -15.27 -10.28 -11.64
C PRO A 229 -14.24 -9.25 -12.09
N VAL A 230 -14.31 -8.88 -13.37
CA VAL A 230 -13.36 -7.95 -14.00
C VAL A 230 -13.45 -6.64 -13.21
N GLN A 231 -12.30 -6.13 -12.77
CA GLN A 231 -12.30 -4.89 -12.01
C GLN A 231 -12.96 -3.79 -12.85
N ARG A 232 -13.90 -3.05 -12.26
CA ARG A 232 -14.76 -2.11 -13.00
C ARG A 232 -13.98 -1.14 -13.89
N TRP A 233 -12.80 -0.71 -13.47
CA TRP A 233 -11.94 0.20 -14.25
C TRP A 233 -11.33 -0.48 -15.49
N GLN A 234 -10.98 -1.77 -15.43
CA GLN A 234 -10.52 -2.55 -16.58
C GLN A 234 -11.64 -2.75 -17.60
N ALA A 235 -12.86 -2.99 -17.12
CA ALA A 235 -14.03 -3.09 -17.99
C ALA A 235 -14.32 -1.75 -18.73
N GLN A 236 -14.08 -0.61 -18.07
CA GLN A 236 -14.18 0.71 -18.70
C GLN A 236 -13.10 0.92 -19.76
N ASP A 237 -11.84 0.56 -19.46
CA ASP A 237 -10.73 0.69 -20.40
C ASP A 237 -10.97 -0.16 -21.66
N ARG A 238 -11.40 -1.42 -21.46
CA ARG A 238 -11.75 -2.33 -22.56
C ARG A 238 -12.91 -1.82 -23.39
N ALA A 239 -13.94 -1.23 -22.76
CA ALA A 239 -15.06 -0.64 -23.48
C ALA A 239 -14.63 0.55 -24.37
N ILE A 240 -13.68 1.37 -23.91
CA ILE A 240 -13.11 2.45 -24.74
C ILE A 240 -12.32 1.90 -25.92
N LEU A 241 -11.45 0.91 -25.69
CA LEU A 241 -10.65 0.29 -26.75
C LEU A 241 -11.55 -0.38 -27.81
N ASN A 242 -12.58 -1.11 -27.38
CA ASN A 242 -13.57 -1.71 -28.29
C ASN A 242 -14.32 -0.65 -29.10
N ALA A 243 -14.67 0.49 -28.49
CA ALA A 243 -15.34 1.58 -29.20
C ALA A 243 -14.43 2.27 -30.23
N ILE A 244 -13.13 2.40 -29.93
CA ILE A 244 -12.12 2.90 -30.88
C ILE A 244 -12.02 1.96 -32.09
N GLU A 245 -11.94 0.65 -31.84
CA GLU A 245 -11.84 -0.38 -32.87
C GLU A 245 -13.10 -0.44 -33.73
N ALA A 246 -14.29 -0.34 -33.12
CA ALA A 246 -15.57 -0.30 -33.82
C ALA A 246 -15.72 0.91 -34.76
N LEU A 247 -15.05 2.04 -34.45
CA LEU A 247 -14.97 3.21 -35.33
C LEU A 247 -13.90 3.07 -36.42
N GLY A 248 -13.18 1.94 -36.49
CA GLY A 248 -12.10 1.71 -37.45
C GLY A 248 -10.84 2.55 -37.18
N LEU A 249 -10.68 3.07 -35.96
CA LEU A 249 -9.54 3.88 -35.57
C LEU A 249 -8.47 3.02 -34.90
N LYS A 250 -7.20 3.43 -35.01
CA LYS A 250 -6.09 2.80 -34.28
C LYS A 250 -5.89 3.52 -32.94
N ALA A 251 -6.03 2.81 -31.82
CA ALA A 251 -5.94 3.41 -30.49
C ALA A 251 -4.63 4.19 -30.24
N ARG A 252 -3.50 3.66 -30.70
CA ARG A 252 -2.17 4.31 -30.55
C ARG A 252 -1.88 5.43 -31.55
N ALA A 253 -2.75 5.66 -32.53
CA ALA A 253 -2.53 6.62 -33.60
C ALA A 253 -3.85 7.32 -33.98
N LEU A 254 -4.51 7.91 -32.98
CA LEU A 254 -5.76 8.63 -33.20
C LEU A 254 -5.50 9.89 -34.07
N PRO A 255 -6.39 10.19 -35.02
CA PRO A 255 -6.24 11.35 -35.89
C PRO A 255 -6.29 12.63 -35.06
N ARG A 256 -5.37 13.56 -35.32
CA ARG A 256 -5.37 14.88 -34.69
C ARG A 256 -6.63 15.64 -35.09
N THR A 257 -7.24 16.31 -34.13
CA THR A 257 -8.44 17.11 -34.33
C THR A 257 -8.15 18.25 -35.31
N GLN A 258 -8.85 18.29 -36.45
CA GLN A 258 -8.86 19.46 -37.33
C GLN A 258 -9.67 20.58 -36.68
N ALA A 259 -9.21 21.83 -36.79
CA ALA A 259 -9.94 22.98 -36.27
C ALA A 259 -11.39 23.00 -36.81
N GLY A 260 -12.37 23.08 -35.91
CA GLY A 260 -13.79 23.12 -36.24
C GLY A 260 -14.50 21.76 -36.38
N LYS A 261 -13.79 20.62 -36.28
CA LYS A 261 -14.41 19.28 -36.27
C LYS A 261 -14.33 18.65 -34.86
N PRO A 262 -15.33 17.84 -34.46
CA PRO A 262 -15.24 17.08 -33.22
C PRO A 262 -14.04 16.11 -33.30
N GLY A 263 -13.20 16.08 -32.25
CA GLY A 263 -12.06 15.18 -32.20
C GLY A 263 -12.46 13.72 -31.92
N ALA A 264 -11.56 12.77 -32.19
CA ALA A 264 -11.80 11.33 -31.98
C ALA A 264 -12.33 11.02 -30.56
N LYS A 265 -11.80 11.69 -29.52
CA LYS A 265 -12.28 11.57 -28.13
C LYS A 265 -13.78 11.86 -28.01
N MET A 266 -14.29 12.88 -28.71
CA MET A 266 -15.70 13.25 -28.67
C MET A 266 -16.59 12.25 -29.41
N GLU A 267 -16.12 11.70 -30.53
CA GLU A 267 -16.85 10.66 -31.27
C GLU A 267 -16.98 9.37 -30.45
N ILE A 268 -15.89 8.94 -29.81
CA ILE A 268 -15.88 7.77 -28.92
C ILE A 268 -16.77 8.00 -27.70
N ARG A 269 -16.72 9.20 -27.10
CA ARG A 269 -17.62 9.59 -26.01
C ARG A 269 -19.08 9.52 -26.44
N ARG A 270 -19.41 9.94 -27.66
CA ARG A 270 -20.77 9.86 -28.20
C ARG A 270 -21.21 8.42 -28.40
N ALA A 271 -20.32 7.54 -28.87
CA ALA A 271 -20.61 6.11 -29.04
C ALA A 271 -20.86 5.38 -27.70
N LEU A 272 -20.22 5.82 -26.61
CA LEU A 272 -20.36 5.21 -25.28
C LEU A 272 -21.37 5.92 -24.36
N LYS A 273 -22.16 6.86 -24.88
CA LYS A 273 -23.07 7.69 -24.06
C LYS A 273 -24.07 6.86 -23.24
N ASP A 274 -24.62 5.80 -23.82
CA ASP A 274 -25.63 4.95 -23.19
C ASP A 274 -25.04 3.69 -22.54
N HIS A 275 -23.71 3.60 -22.44
CA HIS A 275 -23.04 2.43 -21.92
C HIS A 275 -23.09 2.39 -20.38
N PRO A 276 -23.53 1.29 -19.74
CA PRO A 276 -23.80 1.23 -18.30
C PRO A 276 -22.55 1.41 -17.42
N LEU A 277 -21.35 1.23 -17.98
CA LEU A 277 -20.10 1.47 -17.25
C LEU A 277 -19.72 2.94 -17.09
N PHE A 278 -20.34 3.85 -17.88
CA PHE A 278 -20.02 5.29 -17.93
C PHE A 278 -21.14 6.16 -17.36
N VAL A 279 -21.63 5.80 -16.16
CA VAL A 279 -22.59 6.63 -15.41
C VAL A 279 -21.88 7.85 -14.83
N GLY A 280 -21.85 8.94 -15.61
CA GLY A 280 -21.31 10.23 -15.20
C GLY A 280 -20.20 10.75 -16.13
N GLU A 281 -20.25 12.05 -16.42
CA GLU A 281 -19.38 12.72 -17.40
C GLU A 281 -17.88 12.53 -17.13
N LYS A 282 -17.50 12.56 -15.84
CA LYS A 282 -16.10 12.47 -15.39
C LYS A 282 -15.51 11.05 -15.46
N VAL A 283 -16.34 10.01 -15.53
CA VAL A 283 -15.85 8.62 -15.52
C VAL A 283 -15.09 8.31 -16.81
N PHE A 284 -15.63 8.77 -17.94
CA PHE A 284 -14.98 8.64 -19.24
C PHE A 284 -13.63 9.36 -19.28
N ASP A 285 -13.55 10.60 -18.79
CA ASP A 285 -12.29 11.36 -18.79
C ASP A 285 -11.19 10.68 -17.98
N LYS A 286 -11.53 10.13 -16.80
CA LYS A 286 -10.56 9.41 -15.97
C LYS A 286 -10.03 8.14 -16.64
N ALA A 287 -10.90 7.37 -17.28
CA ALA A 287 -10.49 6.17 -18.02
C ALA A 287 -9.64 6.54 -19.25
N TRP A 288 -10.01 7.61 -19.96
CA TRP A 288 -9.25 8.13 -21.09
C TRP A 288 -7.84 8.58 -20.72
N GLU A 289 -7.69 9.37 -19.65
CA GLU A 289 -6.38 9.81 -19.15
C GLU A 289 -5.52 8.62 -18.70
N ARG A 290 -6.13 7.60 -18.08
CA ARG A 290 -5.43 6.37 -17.69
C ARG A 290 -4.87 5.62 -18.91
N LEU A 291 -5.68 5.44 -19.95
CA LEU A 291 -5.24 4.80 -21.20
C LEU A 291 -4.14 5.59 -21.92
N ARG A 292 -4.18 6.93 -21.87
CA ARG A 292 -3.09 7.78 -22.37
C ARG A 292 -1.81 7.62 -21.55
N ALA A 293 -1.91 7.64 -20.23
CA ALA A 293 -0.77 7.45 -19.34
C ALA A 293 -0.11 6.07 -19.52
N ALA A 294 -0.91 5.04 -19.82
CA ALA A 294 -0.42 3.69 -20.13
C ALA A 294 0.18 3.55 -21.55
N GLY A 295 -0.05 4.53 -22.45
CA GLY A 295 0.40 4.47 -23.84
C GLY A 295 -0.49 3.60 -24.76
N ASP A 296 -1.66 3.18 -24.28
CA ASP A 296 -2.62 2.41 -25.09
C ASP A 296 -3.44 3.30 -26.03
N VAL A 297 -3.62 4.56 -25.64
CA VAL A 297 -4.23 5.60 -26.48
C VAL A 297 -3.20 6.69 -26.76
N GLY A 298 -2.99 7.03 -28.03
CA GLY A 298 -1.99 8.02 -28.46
C GLY A 298 -2.47 8.83 -29.66
N ASP A 299 -1.98 10.06 -29.78
CA ASP A 299 -2.24 10.90 -30.95
C ASP A 299 -1.25 10.54 -32.06
N ALA A 300 -1.70 10.57 -33.32
CA ALA A 300 -0.81 10.41 -34.46
C ALA A 300 0.32 11.47 -34.40
N SER A 301 1.57 11.00 -34.45
CA SER A 301 2.73 11.87 -34.66
C SER A 301 2.51 12.63 -35.96
N SER A 302 2.58 13.96 -35.92
CA SER A 302 2.47 14.78 -37.13
C SER A 302 3.43 14.21 -38.17
N PRO A 303 3.00 13.91 -39.41
CA PRO A 303 3.95 13.55 -40.47
C PRO A 303 4.96 14.70 -40.54
N ALA A 304 6.24 14.39 -40.37
CA ALA A 304 7.29 15.37 -40.50
C ALA A 304 7.13 16.02 -41.89
N LEU A 305 6.90 17.33 -41.92
CA LEU A 305 6.87 18.10 -43.15
C LEU A 305 8.26 17.96 -43.80
N GLY A 306 8.35 17.11 -44.82
CA GLY A 306 9.51 16.94 -45.68
C GLY A 306 9.45 17.87 -46.89
#